data_AF-A0A2V5TQA7-F1
#
_entry.id   AF-A0A2V5TQA7-F1
#
_cell.length_a   1.000
_cell.length_b   1.000
_cell.length_c   1.000
_cell.angle_alpha   90.00
_cell.angle_beta   90.00
_cell.angle_gamma   90.00
#
_symmetry.space_group_name_H-M   'P 1'
#
loop_
_entity.id
_entity.type
_entity.pdbx_description
1 polymer ?
#
loop_
_entity_poly.entity_id
_entity_poly.type
_entity_poly.pdbx_seq_one_letter_code
_entity_poly.pdbx_strand_id
1 'polypeptide(L)'
;MYLRDFQFVLRKHHFELYRRAREIWEPIELQVKGAIPKRFRFGGVGKIVLELGHEKKKRAEYRERLGVGLYHFEDFDVHAFLTIPHPAAIAQIIEITEKSGRDLCARFSTAADWLFDLLDEARKQPNQALYRMAAPPRLSATRDSRKGRHW
;
A
#
# COMPACT_ATOMS: atom_id res chain seq x y z
N MET A 1 -8.62 16.52 -8.08
CA MET A 1 -8.78 15.10 -7.71
C MET A 1 -8.08 14.85 -6.38
N TYR A 2 -8.68 14.14 -5.42
CA TYR A 2 -7.98 13.71 -4.20
C TYR A 2 -7.30 12.35 -4.42
N LEU A 3 -6.27 12.05 -3.63
CA LEU A 3 -5.64 10.74 -3.59
C LEU A 3 -6.66 9.71 -3.11
N ARG A 4 -6.88 8.67 -3.90
CA ARG A 4 -7.87 7.62 -3.63
C ARG A 4 -7.22 6.27 -3.36
N ASP A 5 -5.98 6.10 -3.81
CA ASP A 5 -5.36 4.79 -3.90
C ASP A 5 -3.84 4.93 -3.93
N PHE A 6 -3.17 3.97 -3.29
CA PHE A 6 -1.74 3.80 -3.24
C PHE A 6 -1.47 2.31 -3.41
N GLN A 7 -0.80 1.90 -4.48
CA GLN A 7 -0.72 0.50 -4.89
C GLN A 7 0.70 0.07 -5.25
N PHE A 8 1.08 -1.16 -4.94
CA PHE A 8 2.30 -1.80 -5.45
C PHE A 8 2.01 -2.66 -6.68
N VAL A 9 2.90 -2.64 -7.67
CA VAL A 9 2.83 -3.52 -8.84
C VAL A 9 4.22 -4.02 -9.21
N LEU A 10 4.34 -5.30 -9.59
CA LEU A 10 5.58 -5.79 -10.20
C LEU A 10 5.64 -5.40 -11.66
N ARG A 11 6.81 -4.89 -12.09
CA ARG A 11 7.11 -4.62 -13.50
C ARG A 11 7.12 -5.87 -14.37
N LYS A 12 7.68 -6.98 -13.87
CA LYS A 12 7.72 -8.25 -14.59
C LYS A 12 6.41 -8.99 -14.35
N HIS A 13 5.68 -9.27 -15.42
CA HIS A 13 4.46 -10.07 -15.36
C HIS A 13 4.78 -11.56 -15.19
N HIS A 14 5.25 -11.93 -14.00
CA HIS A 14 5.24 -13.31 -13.53
C HIS A 14 4.10 -13.44 -12.51
N PHE A 15 2.95 -13.95 -12.98
CA PHE A 15 1.74 -14.02 -12.17
C PHE A 15 1.96 -14.70 -10.81
N GLU A 16 2.68 -15.81 -10.78
CA GLU A 16 2.98 -16.53 -9.53
C GLU A 16 3.88 -15.75 -8.57
N LEU A 17 4.93 -15.09 -9.08
CA LEU A 17 5.80 -14.27 -8.24
C LEU A 17 5.05 -13.06 -7.70
N TYR A 18 4.20 -12.44 -8.53
CA TYR A 18 3.34 -11.35 -8.10
C TYR A 18 2.38 -11.79 -7.00
N ARG A 19 1.69 -12.93 -7.17
CA ARG A 19 0.74 -13.44 -6.18
C ARG A 19 1.41 -13.67 -4.83
N ARG A 20 2.54 -14.38 -4.82
CA ARG A 20 3.30 -14.68 -3.59
C ARG A 20 3.85 -13.43 -2.92
N ALA A 21 4.39 -12.49 -3.70
CA ALA A 21 4.95 -11.27 -3.14
C ALA A 21 3.85 -10.33 -2.62
N ARG A 22 2.69 -10.30 -3.29
CA ARG A 22 1.51 -9.55 -2.86
C ARG A 22 0.96 -10.03 -1.53
N GLU A 23 0.95 -11.33 -1.25
CA GLU A 23 0.53 -11.86 0.06
C GLU A 23 1.30 -11.21 1.23
N ILE A 24 2.54 -10.76 0.98
CA ILE A 24 3.40 -10.13 1.98
C ILE A 24 3.15 -8.61 2.09
N TRP A 25 3.06 -7.88 0.97
CA TRP A 25 2.93 -6.41 1.00
C TRP A 25 1.50 -5.88 1.02
N GLU A 26 0.51 -6.68 0.61
CA GLU A 26 -0.90 -6.25 0.56
C GLU A 26 -1.41 -5.71 1.90
N PRO A 27 -1.06 -6.29 3.07
CA PRO A 27 -1.43 -5.70 4.36
C PRO A 27 -0.96 -4.25 4.52
N ILE A 28 0.26 -3.94 4.07
CA ILE A 28 0.80 -2.57 4.11
C ILE A 28 0.08 -1.67 3.10
N GLU A 29 -0.15 -2.16 1.88
CA GLU A 29 -0.91 -1.44 0.86
C GLU A 29 -2.30 -1.03 1.36
N LEU A 30 -3.04 -1.96 1.98
CA LEU A 30 -4.38 -1.71 2.51
C LEU A 30 -4.37 -0.74 3.69
N GLN A 31 -3.36 -0.80 4.56
CA GLN A 31 -3.21 0.15 5.66
C GLN A 31 -2.97 1.56 5.15
N VAL A 32 -2.03 1.73 4.21
CA VAL A 32 -1.75 3.03 3.60
C VAL A 32 -3.01 3.58 2.97
N LYS A 33 -3.69 2.77 2.14
CA LYS A 33 -4.95 3.15 1.49
C LYS A 33 -6.03 3.57 2.47
N GLY A 34 -6.21 2.82 3.56
CA GLY A 34 -7.20 3.11 4.60
C GLY A 34 -6.89 4.37 5.41
N ALA A 35 -5.61 4.73 5.52
CA ALA A 35 -5.14 5.90 6.25
C ALA A 35 -5.14 7.19 5.42
N ILE A 36 -5.33 7.12 4.09
CA ILE A 36 -5.34 8.32 3.23
C ILE A 36 -6.42 9.30 3.73
N PRO A 37 -6.04 10.55 4.07
CA PRO A 37 -7.02 11.53 4.52
C PRO A 37 -8.04 11.82 3.42
N LYS A 38 -9.31 11.98 3.81
CA LYS A 38 -10.44 12.22 2.88
C LYS A 38 -10.24 13.37 1.89
N ARG A 39 -9.37 14.35 2.22
CA ARG A 39 -9.08 15.54 1.41
C ARG A 39 -7.58 15.71 1.15
N PHE A 40 -6.89 14.63 0.79
CA PHE A 40 -5.46 14.66 0.49
C PHE A 40 -5.17 14.71 -1.03
N ARG A 41 -4.09 15.38 -1.45
CA ARG A 41 -3.63 15.41 -2.86
C ARG A 41 -2.11 15.30 -2.90
N PHE A 42 -1.57 14.30 -3.60
CA PHE A 42 -0.17 14.33 -4.04
C PHE A 42 -0.10 15.08 -5.36
N GLY A 43 0.38 16.33 -5.39
CA GLY A 43 0.62 17.04 -6.66
C GLY A 43 -0.58 17.17 -7.63
N GLY A 44 -1.81 16.94 -7.17
CA GLY A 44 -3.00 16.87 -8.03
C GLY A 44 -3.33 15.49 -8.61
N VAL A 45 -2.47 14.47 -8.42
CA VAL A 45 -2.75 13.08 -8.81
C VAL A 45 -3.65 12.37 -7.81
N GLY A 46 -4.53 11.52 -8.32
CA GLY A 46 -5.54 10.82 -7.51
C GLY A 46 -5.23 9.35 -7.24
N LYS A 47 -4.13 8.84 -7.79
CA LYS A 47 -3.62 7.50 -7.51
C LYS A 47 -2.11 7.52 -7.63
N ILE A 48 -1.44 6.86 -6.70
CA ILE A 48 -0.01 6.55 -6.78
C ILE A 48 0.14 5.04 -6.98
N VAL A 49 1.00 4.66 -7.91
CA VAL A 49 1.41 3.27 -8.13
C VAL A 49 2.92 3.19 -7.97
N LEU A 50 3.38 2.38 -7.03
CA LEU A 50 4.78 2.00 -6.88
C LEU A 50 5.06 0.79 -7.78
N GLU A 51 5.77 1.04 -8.88
CA GLU A 51 6.25 0.03 -9.80
C GLU A 51 7.55 -0.55 -9.26
N LEU A 52 7.54 -1.83 -8.89
CA LEU A 52 8.68 -2.50 -8.28
C LEU A 52 9.45 -3.34 -9.31
N GLY A 53 10.77 -3.18 -9.26
CA GLY A 53 11.76 -4.04 -9.87
C GLY A 53 12.35 -3.53 -11.18
N HIS A 54 13.37 -4.22 -11.67
CA HIS A 54 14.21 -3.72 -12.75
C HIS A 54 13.46 -3.29 -14.02
N GLU A 55 13.87 -2.15 -14.58
CA GLU A 55 13.50 -1.76 -15.95
C GLU A 55 14.41 -2.39 -16.99
N LYS A 56 13.82 -2.86 -18.09
CA LYS A 56 14.57 -3.21 -19.30
C LYS A 56 15.08 -1.99 -20.06
N LYS A 57 14.40 -0.84 -19.92
CA LYS A 57 14.75 0.43 -20.57
C LYS A 57 14.58 1.53 -19.53
N LYS A 58 15.63 2.30 -19.28
CA LYS A 58 15.62 3.38 -18.29
C LYS A 58 14.57 4.43 -18.68
N ARG A 59 13.59 4.64 -17.81
CA ARG A 59 12.61 5.73 -17.89
C ARG A 59 12.78 6.67 -16.71
N ALA A 60 12.04 7.77 -16.72
CA ALA A 60 11.96 8.63 -15.56
C ALA A 60 11.41 7.84 -14.36
N GLU A 61 12.05 8.02 -13.21
CA GLU A 61 11.64 7.44 -11.92
C GLU A 61 10.18 7.74 -11.58
N TYR A 62 9.71 8.93 -11.93
CA TYR A 62 8.31 9.30 -11.80
C TYR A 62 7.71 9.75 -13.13
N ARG A 63 6.47 9.36 -13.39
CA ARG A 63 5.68 9.78 -14.55
C ARG A 63 4.19 9.80 -14.25
N GLU A 64 3.47 10.65 -14.96
CA GLU A 64 2.00 10.74 -14.85
C GLU A 64 1.32 10.19 -16.09
N ARG A 65 0.26 9.39 -15.89
CA ARG A 65 -0.58 8.83 -16.94
C ARG A 65 -2.04 8.86 -16.47
N LEU A 66 -2.91 9.58 -17.18
CA LEU A 66 -4.37 9.58 -16.90
C LEU A 66 -4.72 9.88 -15.43
N GLY A 67 -3.99 10.81 -14.78
CA GLY A 67 -4.20 11.17 -13.37
C GLY A 67 -3.65 10.16 -12.36
N VAL A 68 -2.85 9.19 -12.82
CA VAL A 68 -2.10 8.22 -12.03
C VAL A 68 -0.62 8.61 -12.03
N GLY A 69 -0.04 8.81 -10.85
CA GLY A 69 1.40 8.91 -10.67
C GLY A 69 2.02 7.53 -10.57
N LEU A 70 2.94 7.22 -11.48
CA LEU A 70 3.70 5.98 -11.51
C LEU A 70 5.10 6.31 -10.99
N TYR A 71 5.44 5.78 -9.82
CA TYR A 71 6.75 5.91 -9.20
C TYR A 71 7.48 4.58 -9.31
N HIS A 72 8.70 4.58 -9.79
CA HIS A 72 9.46 3.36 -10.05
C HIS A 72 10.57 3.19 -9.02
N PHE A 73 10.48 2.10 -8.27
CA PHE A 73 11.55 1.62 -7.40
C PHE A 73 12.36 0.53 -8.12
N GLU A 74 13.55 0.87 -8.63
CA GLU A 74 14.31 -0.01 -9.52
C GLU A 74 15.03 -1.17 -8.81
N ASP A 75 15.42 -0.96 -7.54
CA ASP A 75 16.27 -1.89 -6.77
C ASP A 75 15.53 -3.11 -6.19
N PHE A 76 14.25 -3.29 -6.53
CA PHE A 76 13.45 -4.38 -5.98
C PHE A 76 13.67 -5.70 -6.73
N ASP A 77 14.32 -6.66 -6.08
CA ASP A 77 14.40 -8.04 -6.57
C ASP A 77 13.33 -8.92 -5.89
N VAL A 78 12.31 -9.30 -6.67
CA VAL A 78 11.22 -10.18 -6.21
C VAL A 78 11.71 -11.57 -5.81
N HIS A 79 12.76 -12.10 -6.43
CA HIS A 79 13.27 -13.43 -6.09
C HIS A 79 13.95 -13.39 -4.72
N ALA A 80 14.83 -12.42 -4.50
CA ALA A 80 15.46 -12.21 -3.20
C ALA A 80 14.41 -11.92 -2.12
N PHE A 81 13.44 -11.06 -2.42
CA PHE A 81 12.32 -10.74 -1.52
C PHE A 81 11.54 -11.97 -1.04
N LEU A 82 11.31 -12.95 -1.92
CA LEU A 82 10.58 -14.17 -1.58
C LEU A 82 11.43 -15.20 -0.79
N THR A 83 12.73 -14.97 -0.65
CA THR A 83 13.65 -15.85 0.11
C THR A 83 13.93 -15.37 1.53
N ILE A 84 13.67 -14.09 1.82
CA ILE A 84 13.93 -13.54 3.16
C ILE A 84 12.79 -13.88 4.14
N PRO A 85 13.08 -13.96 5.45
CA PRO A 85 12.05 -14.20 6.45
C PRO A 85 10.94 -13.13 6.41
N HIS A 86 9.69 -13.56 6.63
CA HIS A 86 8.51 -12.70 6.52
C HIS A 86 8.61 -11.35 7.27
N PRO A 87 9.14 -11.27 8.51
CA PRO A 87 9.30 -9.98 9.19
C PRO A 87 10.28 -9.03 8.49
N ALA A 88 11.37 -9.57 7.93
CA ALA A 88 12.33 -8.78 7.15
C ALA A 88 11.74 -8.31 5.82
N ALA A 89 10.91 -9.15 5.19
CA ALA A 89 10.19 -8.76 3.97
C ALA A 89 9.24 -7.59 4.21
N ILE A 90 8.49 -7.60 5.32
CA ILE A 90 7.63 -6.48 5.72
C ILE A 90 8.47 -5.21 5.94
N ALA A 91 9.59 -5.31 6.67
CA ALA A 91 10.47 -4.17 6.92
C ALA A 91 10.97 -3.55 5.60
N GLN A 92 11.38 -4.36 4.64
CA GLN A 92 11.81 -3.90 3.33
C GLN A 92 10.69 -3.16 2.57
N ILE A 93 9.45 -3.62 2.64
CA ILE A 93 8.30 -2.94 2.01
C ILE A 93 8.02 -1.60 2.68
N ILE A 94 8.11 -1.53 4.01
CA ILE A 94 7.96 -0.27 4.75
C ILE A 94 9.03 0.73 4.31
N GLU A 95 10.29 0.30 4.20
CA GLU A 95 11.40 1.14 3.74
C GLU A 95 11.19 1.66 2.30
N ILE A 96 10.75 0.79 1.39
CA ILE A 96 10.40 1.16 0.01
C ILE A 96 9.29 2.21 -0.01
N THR A 97 8.25 2.01 0.80
CA THR A 97 7.10 2.90 0.90
C THR A 97 7.51 4.26 1.45
N GLU A 98 8.33 4.26 2.51
CA GLU A 98 8.82 5.49 3.12
C GLU A 98 9.69 6.28 2.14
N LYS A 99 10.68 5.64 1.51
CA LYS A 99 11.57 6.29 0.54
C LYS A 99 10.76 6.90 -0.60
N SER A 100 9.88 6.11 -1.21
CA SER A 100 9.00 6.59 -2.30
C SER A 100 8.09 7.73 -1.82
N GLY A 101 7.56 7.64 -0.60
CA GLY A 101 6.72 8.67 0.01
C GLY A 101 7.47 9.99 0.21
N ARG A 102 8.70 9.94 0.73
CA ARG A 102 9.56 11.12 0.92
C ARG A 102 9.92 11.76 -0.42
N ASP A 103 10.27 10.95 -1.41
CA ASP A 103 10.62 11.44 -2.75
C ASP A 103 9.43 12.12 -3.42
N LEU A 104 8.22 11.55 -3.30
CA LEU A 104 6.98 12.17 -3.76
C LEU A 104 6.64 13.46 -2.99
N CYS A 105 6.83 13.48 -1.67
CA CYS A 105 6.61 14.68 -0.85
C CYS A 105 7.53 15.83 -1.27
N ALA A 106 8.81 15.53 -1.47
CA ALA A 106 9.80 16.49 -1.95
C ALA A 106 9.47 17.00 -3.35
N ARG A 107 9.10 16.10 -4.27
CA ARG A 107 8.75 16.45 -5.66
C ARG A 107 7.55 17.39 -5.74
N PHE A 108 6.54 17.17 -4.91
CA PHE A 108 5.28 17.91 -4.95
C PHE A 108 5.14 18.97 -3.87
N SER A 109 6.20 19.22 -3.08
CA SER A 109 6.16 20.10 -1.91
C SER A 109 4.93 19.85 -1.03
N THR A 110 4.61 18.57 -0.81
CA THR A 110 3.40 18.12 -0.11
C THR A 110 3.80 17.34 1.13
N ALA A 111 3.32 17.72 2.30
CA ALA A 111 3.53 16.96 3.53
C ALA A 111 2.58 15.76 3.60
N ALA A 112 3.09 14.61 4.05
CA ALA A 112 2.31 13.38 4.22
C ALA A 112 2.62 12.74 5.58
N ASP A 113 2.62 13.52 6.66
CA ASP A 113 3.00 13.07 8.01
C ASP A 113 2.21 11.84 8.45
N TRP A 114 0.92 11.77 8.08
CA TRP A 114 0.05 10.60 8.30
C TRP A 114 0.63 9.29 7.75
N LEU A 115 1.36 9.33 6.64
CA LEU A 115 1.98 8.16 6.02
C LEU A 115 3.19 7.74 6.86
N PHE A 116 4.02 8.68 7.27
CA PHE A 116 5.23 8.37 8.03
C PHE A 116 4.92 7.90 9.44
N ASP A 117 3.93 8.50 10.12
CA ASP A 117 3.44 8.04 11.41
C ASP A 117 2.89 6.61 11.33
N LEU A 118 2.14 6.30 10.26
CA LEU A 118 1.62 4.95 10.01
C LEU A 118 2.75 3.93 9.82
N LEU A 119 3.76 4.26 9.02
CA LEU A 119 4.88 3.36 8.74
C LEU A 119 5.72 3.13 10.00
N ASP A 120 5.92 4.14 10.83
CA ASP A 120 6.61 4.00 12.12
C ASP A 120 5.83 3.14 13.11
N GLU A 121 4.50 3.21 13.12
CA GLU A 121 3.70 2.30 13.94
C GLU A 121 3.76 0.86 13.41
N ALA A 122 3.73 0.67 12.09
CA ALA A 122 3.86 -0.64 11.46
C ALA A 122 5.21 -1.32 11.81
N ARG A 123 6.29 -0.56 11.97
CA ARG A 123 7.61 -1.07 12.39
C ARG A 123 7.64 -1.61 13.81
N LYS A 124 6.88 -1.02 14.73
CA LYS A 124 6.84 -1.47 16.13
C LYS A 124 6.11 -2.81 16.29
N GLN A 125 5.24 -3.15 15.33
CA GLN A 125 4.36 -4.30 15.40
C GLN A 125 4.27 -5.06 14.06
N PRO A 126 5.39 -5.58 13.53
CA PRO A 126 5.43 -6.20 12.21
C PRO A 126 4.47 -7.38 12.07
N ASN A 127 4.18 -8.09 13.17
CA ASN A 127 3.25 -9.22 13.19
C ASN A 127 1.79 -8.81 13.51
N GLN A 128 1.53 -7.72 14.22
CA GLN A 128 0.15 -7.34 14.58
C GLN A 128 -0.59 -6.66 13.43
N ALA A 129 0.15 -6.02 12.51
CA ALA A 129 -0.31 -5.55 11.20
C ALA A 129 -0.95 -6.68 10.34
N LEU A 130 -0.48 -7.92 10.50
CA LEU A 130 -1.04 -9.10 9.84
C LEU A 130 -2.31 -9.64 10.56
N TYR A 131 -2.31 -9.64 11.90
CA TYR A 131 -3.36 -10.32 12.68
C TYR A 131 -4.60 -9.47 13.00
N ARG A 132 -4.51 -8.13 13.07
CA ARG A 132 -5.71 -7.29 13.31
C ARG A 132 -6.65 -7.22 12.10
N MET A 133 -6.24 -7.74 10.94
CA MET A 133 -6.89 -7.42 9.66
C MET A 133 -7.30 -8.63 8.81
N ALA A 134 -6.93 -9.85 9.18
CA ALA A 134 -7.47 -11.08 8.58
C ALA A 134 -8.87 -11.46 9.10
N ALA A 135 -9.36 -10.79 10.16
CA ALA A 135 -10.74 -10.93 10.60
C ALA A 135 -11.61 -9.88 9.90
N PRO A 136 -12.66 -10.25 9.15
CA PRO A 136 -13.68 -9.27 8.79
C PRO A 136 -14.27 -8.72 10.11
N PRO A 137 -14.78 -7.48 10.14
CA PRO A 137 -15.60 -7.06 11.27
C PRO A 137 -16.70 -8.10 11.41
N ARG A 138 -16.73 -8.82 12.54
CA ARG A 138 -17.90 -9.63 12.87
C ARG A 138 -19.04 -8.63 13.00
N LEU A 139 -19.85 -8.53 11.95
CA LEU A 139 -21.21 -8.03 12.05
C LEU A 139 -21.88 -8.89 13.11
N SER A 140 -21.89 -8.41 14.36
CA SER A 140 -22.87 -8.86 15.33
C SER A 140 -24.22 -8.40 14.81
N ALA A 141 -24.84 -9.28 14.03
CA ALA A 141 -26.24 -9.25 13.73
C ALA A 141 -27.02 -9.28 15.05
N THR A 142 -27.49 -8.13 15.52
CA THR A 142 -28.71 -8.09 16.33
C THR A 142 -29.88 -7.98 15.36
N ARG A 143 -30.26 -9.15 14.85
CA ARG A 143 -31.53 -9.40 14.19
C ARG A 143 -32.58 -9.49 15.29
N ASP A 144 -33.08 -8.35 15.76
CA ASP A 144 -34.17 -8.34 16.74
C ASP A 144 -35.53 -8.28 16.03
N SER A 145 -36.05 -9.47 15.77
CA SER A 145 -37.43 -9.90 15.99
C SER A 145 -38.52 -8.82 16.04
N ARG A 146 -39.01 -8.35 14.88
CA ARG A 146 -40.40 -7.87 14.77
C ARG A 146 -41.24 -8.83 13.94
N LYS A 147 -41.68 -9.90 14.60
CA LYS A 147 -42.94 -10.59 14.30
C LYS A 147 -43.76 -10.65 15.58
N GLY A 148 -44.76 -9.80 15.65
CA GLY A 148 -45.81 -9.80 16.67
C GLY A 148 -46.97 -8.98 16.12
N ARG A 149 -47.79 -9.62 15.28
CA ARG A 149 -49.06 -9.09 14.78
C ARG A 149 -50.12 -9.59 15.75
N HIS A 150 -50.87 -8.69 16.38
CA HIS A 150 -52.21 -8.99 16.89
C HIS A 150 -53.04 -7.70 16.90
N TRP A 151 -54.06 -7.70 16.04
CA TRP A 151 -55.40 -7.25 16.40
C TRP A 151 -56.11 -8.45 17.03
#